data_AF-A0A6N8YAV1-F1
#
_entry.id   AF-A0A6N8YAV1-F1
#
_cell.length_a   1.000
_cell.length_b   1.000
_cell.length_c   1.000
_cell.angle_alpha   90.00
_cell.angle_beta   90.00
_cell.angle_gamma   90.00
#
_symmetry.space_group_name_H-M   'P 1'
#
loop_
_entity.id
_entity.type
_entity.pdbx_description
1 polymer ?
#
loop_
_entity_poly.entity_id
_entity_poly.type
_entity_poly.pdbx_seq_one_letter_code
_entity_poly.pdbx_strand_id
1 'polypeptide(L)'
;MLRVSAGRTDDRRWMDLSEEELVAALASELAATGMVSPADTTRGGFETRVTPWLRSLPQYRPGHLERVAAVDACLADGTPGLVATGAAFRGLGLPACVRDARAAAMTVARAVLC
;
A
#
# COMPACT_ATOMS: atom_id res chain seq x y z
N MET A 1 -15.58 -15.28 -3.83
CA MET A 1 -14.48 -14.70 -3.03
C MET A 1 -14.70 -13.19 -2.95
N LEU A 2 -14.87 -12.64 -1.75
CA LEU A 2 -14.96 -11.19 -1.52
C LEU A 2 -13.62 -10.69 -0.99
N ARG A 3 -13.22 -9.48 -1.41
CA ARG A 3 -12.09 -8.76 -0.81
C ARG A 3 -12.63 -7.48 -0.19
N VAL A 4 -12.44 -7.37 1.12
CA VAL A 4 -12.86 -6.21 1.89
C VAL A 4 -11.61 -5.54 2.44
N SER A 5 -11.57 -4.21 2.41
CA SER A 5 -10.49 -3.43 3.01
C SER A 5 -11.06 -2.62 4.15
N ALA A 6 -10.37 -2.60 5.28
CA ALA A 6 -10.71 -1.81 6.45
C ALA A 6 -9.58 -0.82 6.77
N GLY A 7 -9.95 0.36 7.26
CA GLY A 7 -9.03 1.42 7.61
C GLY A 7 -8.87 2.49 6.52
N ARG A 8 -8.46 3.67 6.98
CA ARG A 8 -8.14 4.85 6.15
C ARG A 8 -7.00 5.62 6.81
N THR A 9 -6.41 6.60 6.14
CA THR A 9 -5.22 7.31 6.66
C THR A 9 -5.45 8.00 8.01
N ASP A 10 -6.70 8.34 8.32
CA ASP A 10 -7.20 9.07 9.47
C ASP A 10 -8.05 8.20 10.42
N ASP A 11 -8.19 6.91 10.14
CA ASP A 11 -8.97 5.98 10.96
C ASP A 11 -8.19 4.70 11.20
N ARG A 12 -7.86 4.49 12.48
CA ARG A 12 -7.10 3.34 12.92
C ARG A 12 -7.86 2.50 13.95
N ARG A 13 -9.17 2.71 14.10
CA ARG A 13 -10.01 1.98 15.07
C ARG A 13 -9.97 0.47 14.87
N TRP A 14 -9.75 0.01 13.63
CA TRP A 14 -9.59 -1.41 13.32
C TRP A 14 -8.42 -2.08 14.04
N MET A 15 -7.41 -1.31 14.48
CA MET A 15 -6.26 -1.86 15.19
C MET A 15 -6.59 -2.26 16.64
N ASP A 16 -7.67 -1.73 17.19
CA ASP A 16 -8.13 -2.02 18.55
C ASP A 16 -9.06 -3.26 18.58
N LEU A 17 -9.39 -3.81 17.41
CA LEU A 17 -10.27 -4.98 17.26
C LEU A 17 -9.46 -6.27 17.15
N SER A 18 -9.99 -7.34 17.73
CA SER A 18 -9.56 -8.70 17.39
C SER A 18 -9.90 -9.02 15.92
N GLU A 19 -9.29 -10.08 15.38
CA GLU A 19 -9.62 -10.55 14.03
C GLU A 19 -11.10 -10.91 13.91
N GLU A 20 -11.66 -11.57 14.92
CA GLU A 20 -13.06 -11.96 14.98
C GLU A 20 -14.00 -10.75 15.04
N GLU A 21 -13.64 -9.74 15.85
CA GLU A 21 -14.42 -8.50 15.97
C GLU A 21 -14.40 -7.70 14.65
N LEU A 22 -13.25 -7.62 14.00
CA LEU A 22 -13.10 -6.97 12.69
C LEU A 22 -13.94 -7.68 11.62
N VAL A 23 -13.86 -9.02 11.55
CA VAL A 23 -14.63 -9.81 10.60
C VAL A 23 -16.13 -9.65 10.84
N ALA A 24 -16.59 -9.71 12.10
CA ALA A 24 -17.99 -9.54 12.45
C ALA A 24 -18.53 -8.15 12.07
N ALA A 25 -17.76 -7.09 12.34
CA ALA A 25 -18.12 -5.73 11.96
C ALA A 25 -18.26 -5.59 10.44
N LEU A 26 -17.26 -6.06 9.67
CA LEU A 26 -17.28 -6.00 8.21
C LEU A 26 -18.40 -6.85 7.60
N ALA A 27 -18.69 -8.02 8.18
CA ALA A 27 -19.80 -8.87 7.74
C ALA A 27 -21.15 -8.17 7.95
N SER A 28 -21.33 -7.51 9.10
CA SER A 28 -22.54 -6.72 9.37
C SER A 28 -22.70 -5.55 8.39
N GLU A 29 -21.62 -4.82 8.10
CA GLU A 29 -21.62 -3.74 7.10
C GLU A 29 -21.93 -4.27 5.69
N LEU A 30 -21.38 -5.42 5.29
CA LEU A 30 -21.69 -6.06 4.01
C LEU A 30 -23.13 -6.56 3.93
N ALA A 31 -23.72 -7.07 5.02
CA ALA A 31 -25.12 -7.46 5.02
C ALA A 31 -26.04 -6.25 4.85
N ALA A 32 -25.67 -5.10 5.44
CA ALA A 32 -26.40 -3.86 5.29
C ALA A 32 -26.40 -3.31 3.84
N THR A 33 -25.41 -3.68 3.01
CA THR A 33 -25.41 -3.36 1.57
C THR A 33 -26.20 -4.36 0.72
N GLY A 34 -26.68 -5.45 1.30
CA GLY A 34 -27.35 -6.55 0.59
C GLY A 34 -26.40 -7.45 -0.21
N MET A 35 -25.08 -7.30 -0.05
CA MET A 35 -24.09 -8.13 -0.75
C MET A 35 -23.98 -9.55 -0.18
N VAL A 36 -24.37 -9.74 1.09
CA VAL A 36 -24.42 -11.04 1.76
C VAL A 36 -25.71 -11.15 2.58
N SER A 37 -26.19 -12.37 2.81
CA SER A 37 -27.34 -12.58 3.68
C SER A 37 -26.94 -12.37 5.15
N PRO A 38 -27.81 -11.76 5.99
CA PRO A 38 -27.58 -11.71 7.44
C PRO A 38 -27.43 -13.09 8.08
N ALA A 39 -27.96 -14.16 7.46
CA ALA A 39 -27.74 -15.52 7.94
C ALA A 39 -26.28 -15.98 7.78
N ASP A 40 -25.61 -15.49 6.73
CA ASP A 40 -24.22 -15.85 6.41
C ASP A 40 -23.21 -15.10 7.28
N THR A 41 -23.62 -14.03 7.97
CA THR A 41 -22.74 -13.24 8.85
C THR A 41 -22.51 -13.89 10.22
N THR A 42 -23.05 -15.08 10.47
CA THR A 42 -22.86 -15.82 11.72
C THR A 42 -21.50 -16.54 11.75
N ARG A 43 -21.03 -16.90 12.95
CA ARG A 43 -19.72 -17.57 13.13
C ARG A 43 -19.68 -18.88 12.33
N GLY A 44 -18.77 -18.95 11.35
CA GLY A 44 -18.61 -20.11 10.48
C GLY A 44 -19.35 -20.01 9.13
N GLY A 45 -20.08 -18.92 8.86
CA GLY A 45 -20.73 -18.69 7.57
C GLY A 45 -19.75 -18.38 6.43
N PHE A 46 -18.52 -17.94 6.76
CA PHE A 46 -17.45 -17.71 5.78
C PHE A 46 -16.14 -18.34 6.22
N GLU A 47 -15.38 -18.85 5.24
CA GLU A 47 -13.93 -19.00 5.40
C GLU A 47 -13.29 -17.61 5.28
N THR A 48 -12.45 -17.25 6.25
CA THR A 48 -11.86 -15.92 6.33
C THR A 48 -10.34 -15.99 6.38
N ARG A 49 -9.72 -14.97 5.79
CA ARG A 49 -8.28 -14.72 5.87
C ARG A 49 -8.06 -13.23 6.02
N VAL A 50 -7.63 -12.81 7.20
CA VAL A 50 -7.26 -11.42 7.45
C VAL A 50 -5.76 -11.24 7.24
N THR A 51 -5.37 -10.11 6.67
CA THR A 51 -3.95 -9.76 6.50
C THR A 51 -3.77 -8.29 6.84
N PRO A 52 -3.09 -7.95 7.94
CA PRO A 52 -2.86 -6.56 8.32
C PRO A 52 -1.79 -5.94 7.42
N TRP A 53 -2.06 -4.73 6.94
CA TRP A 53 -1.14 -3.96 6.11
C TRP A 53 -0.76 -2.65 6.81
N LEU A 54 0.28 -2.70 7.66
CA LEU A 54 0.73 -1.54 8.43
C LEU A 54 1.70 -0.68 7.62
N ARG A 55 1.43 0.64 7.54
CA ARG A 55 2.28 1.62 6.85
C ARG A 55 2.60 1.22 5.40
N SER A 56 1.68 0.55 4.73
CA SER A 56 1.85 -0.07 3.41
C SER A 56 1.42 0.82 2.25
N LEU A 57 0.69 1.90 2.52
CA LEU A 57 0.12 2.81 1.52
C LEU A 57 0.73 4.22 1.67
N PRO A 58 1.87 4.49 1.00
CA PRO A 58 2.44 5.83 0.90
C PRO A 58 1.40 6.88 0.53
N GLN A 59 1.34 7.96 1.30
CA GLN A 59 0.44 9.08 1.06
C GLN A 59 1.20 10.22 0.38
N TYR A 60 0.94 10.45 -0.90
CA TYR A 60 1.56 11.55 -1.63
C TYR A 60 0.82 12.86 -1.33
N ARG A 61 1.48 13.72 -0.55
CA ARG A 61 0.98 15.06 -0.25
C ARG A 61 1.41 16.07 -1.32
N PRO A 62 0.75 17.23 -1.47
CA PRO A 62 1.24 18.31 -2.33
C PRO A 62 2.75 18.56 -2.15
N GLY A 63 3.47 18.79 -3.24
CA GLY A 63 4.93 18.90 -3.23
C GLY A 63 5.68 17.55 -3.27
N HIS A 64 5.00 16.44 -3.56
CA HIS A 64 5.61 15.09 -3.49
C HIS A 64 6.74 14.91 -4.49
N LEU A 65 6.54 15.31 -5.74
CA LEU A 65 7.53 15.10 -6.79
C LEU A 65 8.76 16.00 -6.59
N GLU A 66 8.56 17.19 -6.01
CA GLU A 66 9.62 18.11 -5.62
C GLU A 66 10.48 17.51 -4.50
N ARG A 67 9.85 16.89 -3.49
CA ARG A 67 10.57 16.15 -2.44
C ARG A 67 11.33 14.94 -2.99
N VAL A 68 10.74 14.21 -3.92
CA VAL A 68 11.41 13.09 -4.60
C VAL A 68 12.63 13.58 -5.39
N ALA A 69 12.48 14.67 -6.14
CA ALA A 69 13.60 15.28 -6.89
C ALA A 69 14.72 15.76 -5.95
N ALA A 70 14.38 16.33 -4.80
CA ALA A 70 15.37 16.72 -3.78
C ALA A 70 16.12 15.50 -3.22
N VAL A 71 15.45 14.37 -3.01
CA VAL A 71 16.09 13.11 -2.61
C VAL A 71 17.05 12.63 -3.72
N ASP A 72 16.61 12.64 -4.98
CA ASP A 72 17.46 12.22 -6.10
C ASP A 72 18.73 13.08 -6.21
N ALA A 73 18.60 14.41 -6.08
CA ALA A 73 19.73 15.33 -6.12
C ALA A 73 20.70 15.07 -4.96
N CYS A 74 20.19 14.90 -3.75
CA CYS A 74 21.00 14.59 -2.58
C CYS A 74 21.78 13.27 -2.73
N LEU A 75 21.15 12.24 -3.30
CA LEU A 75 21.81 10.96 -3.56
C LEU A 75 22.85 11.06 -4.67
N ALA A 76 22.56 11.79 -5.75
CA ALA A 76 23.51 12.01 -6.83
C ALA A 76 24.78 12.71 -6.35
N ASP A 77 24.64 13.72 -5.48
CA ASP A 77 25.77 14.49 -4.95
C ASP A 77 26.54 13.73 -3.86
N GLY A 78 25.83 13.08 -2.93
CA GLY A 78 26.42 12.48 -1.74
C GLY A 78 26.81 11.01 -1.89
N THR A 79 26.22 10.28 -2.82
CA THR A 79 26.46 8.83 -3.01
C THR A 79 26.26 8.42 -4.47
N PRO A 80 27.20 8.77 -5.37
CA PRO A 80 27.12 8.42 -6.78
C PRO A 80 26.88 6.92 -6.99
N GLY A 81 25.92 6.58 -7.86
CA GLY A 81 25.53 5.20 -8.15
C GLY A 81 24.42 4.64 -7.25
N LEU A 82 24.01 5.35 -6.20
CA LEU A 82 22.83 5.01 -5.41
C LEU A 82 21.57 5.68 -5.99
N VAL A 83 20.56 4.88 -6.32
CA VAL A 83 19.27 5.38 -6.87
C VAL A 83 18.12 4.85 -6.03
N ALA A 84 17.20 5.74 -5.64
CA ALA A 84 16.01 5.38 -4.89
C ALA A 84 14.82 5.11 -5.81
N THR A 85 14.14 3.99 -5.58
CA THR A 85 12.98 3.54 -6.37
C THR A 85 11.92 2.86 -5.52
N GLY A 86 10.70 2.80 -6.03
CA GLY A 86 9.60 2.03 -5.49
C GLY A 86 8.35 2.87 -5.17
N ALA A 87 7.42 2.25 -4.43
CA ALA A 87 6.09 2.79 -4.17
C ALA A 87 6.08 4.14 -3.41
N ALA A 88 7.18 4.51 -2.76
CA ALA A 88 7.32 5.80 -2.08
C ALA A 88 7.68 6.96 -3.03
N PHE A 89 8.05 6.68 -4.29
CA PHE A 89 8.62 7.68 -5.20
C PHE A 89 7.65 8.03 -6.32
N ARG A 90 7.80 7.43 -7.52
CA ARG A 90 7.16 7.91 -8.76
C ARG A 90 5.87 7.15 -9.12
N GLY A 91 5.17 6.66 -8.10
CA GLY A 91 3.87 6.01 -8.23
C GLY A 91 3.71 4.79 -7.33
N LEU A 92 2.51 4.66 -6.76
CA LEU A 92 2.16 3.60 -5.82
C LEU A 92 1.91 2.25 -6.50
N GLY A 93 1.27 2.26 -7.68
CA GLY A 93 0.82 1.05 -8.36
C GLY A 93 1.98 0.20 -8.90
N LEU A 94 1.79 -1.12 -8.94
CA LEU A 94 2.80 -2.07 -9.45
C LEU A 94 3.40 -1.66 -10.81
N PRO A 95 2.60 -1.24 -11.83
CA PRO A 95 3.18 -0.81 -13.11
C PRO A 95 4.10 0.40 -12.97
N ALA A 96 3.78 1.33 -12.07
CA ALA A 96 4.61 2.50 -11.81
C ALA A 96 5.92 2.09 -11.11
N CYS A 97 5.85 1.23 -10.09
CA CYS A 97 7.02 0.67 -9.42
C CYS A 97 7.95 -0.07 -10.39
N VAL A 98 7.39 -0.89 -11.29
CA VAL A 98 8.18 -1.63 -12.29
C VAL A 98 8.87 -0.68 -13.27
N ARG A 99 8.15 0.34 -13.75
CA ARG A 99 8.74 1.36 -14.65
C ARG A 99 9.86 2.13 -13.94
N ASP A 100 9.62 2.56 -12.72
CA ASP A 100 10.58 3.29 -11.89
C ASP A 100 11.85 2.45 -11.64
N ALA A 101 11.68 1.18 -11.25
CA ALA A 101 12.78 0.26 -11.01
C ALA A 101 13.63 0.00 -12.26
N ARG A 102 12.99 -0.13 -13.44
CA ARG A 102 13.72 -0.28 -14.71
C ARG A 102 14.56 0.94 -15.05
N ALA A 103 14.02 2.15 -14.84
CA ALA A 103 14.76 3.39 -15.04
C ALA A 103 15.94 3.54 -14.07
N ALA A 104 15.73 3.18 -12.79
CA ALA A 104 16.79 3.15 -11.78
C ALA A 104 17.91 2.16 -12.16
N ALA A 105 17.54 0.93 -12.56
CA ALA A 105 18.49 -0.10 -12.97
C ALA A 105 19.35 0.36 -14.17
N MET A 106 18.75 1.00 -15.18
CA MET A 106 19.51 1.55 -16.31
C MET A 106 20.48 2.67 -15.87
N THR A 107 20.09 3.49 -14.90
CA THR A 107 20.94 4.57 -14.38
C THR A 107 22.15 3.99 -13.65
N VAL A 108 21.92 3.01 -12.77
CA VAL A 108 22.99 2.30 -12.06
C VAL A 108 23.90 1.56 -13.05
N ALA A 109 23.34 0.85 -14.03
CA ALA A 109 24.12 0.12 -15.02
C ALA A 109 25.05 1.05 -15.82
N ARG A 110 24.57 2.23 -16.25
CA ARG A 110 25.42 3.23 -16.91
C ARG A 110 26.53 3.75 -16.01
N ALA A 111 26.27 3.95 -14.72
CA ALA A 111 27.27 4.46 -13.78
C ALA A 111 28.39 3.45 -13.44
N VAL A 112 28.18 2.16 -13.71
CA VAL A 112 29.17 1.09 -13.43
C VAL A 112 29.88 0.60 -14.69
N LEU A 113 29.26 0.76 -15.87
CA LEU A 113 29.80 0.32 -17.16
C LEU A 113 30.54 1.43 -17.94
N CYS A 114 30.52 2.67 -17.43
CA CYS A 114 31.25 3.81 -17.97
C CYS A 114 32.27 4.29 -16.93
#